data_AF-A0A523ZRM8-F1
#
_entry.id   AF-A0A523ZRM8-F1
#
_cell.length_a   1.000
_cell.length_b   1.000
_cell.length_c   1.000
_cell.angle_alpha   90.00
_cell.angle_beta   90.00
_cell.angle_gamma   90.00
#
_symmetry.space_group_name_H-M   'P 1'
#
loop_
_entity.id
_entity.type
_entity.pdbx_description
1 polymer ?
#
loop_
_entity_poly.entity_id
_entity_poly.type
_entity_poly.pdbx_seq_one_letter_code
_entity_poly.pdbx_strand_id
1 'polypeptide(L)'
;MLRWMGTLPGAKAGSWFEFYGPRLAPPFPQVGITPWTWAEMLILLCHHVIGIQPEIRHLRLRPRLLPGIKRIKALFPLRDGRINLEIKRASKGRPPGFRSSGTIIQSSDEEAIILYSKKDFWVEAFLP
;
A
#
# COMPACT_ATOMS: atom_id res chain seq x y z
N MET A 1 -1.96 -13.24 11.18
CA MET A 1 -0.85 -13.57 10.27
C MET A 1 0.42 -12.75 10.56
N LEU A 2 0.48 -11.45 10.25
CA LEU A 2 1.68 -10.61 10.44
C LEU A 2 2.31 -10.62 11.86
N ARG A 3 1.50 -10.61 12.92
CA ARG A 3 2.02 -10.70 14.31
C ARG A 3 2.70 -12.04 14.60
N TRP A 4 2.13 -13.14 14.10
CA TRP A 4 2.69 -14.47 14.24
C TRP A 4 3.95 -14.64 13.38
N MET A 5 3.97 -14.08 12.18
CA MET A 5 5.19 -14.04 11.36
C MET A 5 6.32 -13.29 12.05
N GLY A 6 6.01 -12.23 12.81
CA GLY A 6 6.97 -11.49 13.63
C GLY A 6 7.64 -12.30 14.74
N THR A 7 7.09 -13.46 15.12
CA THR A 7 7.67 -14.33 16.16
C THR A 7 8.58 -15.42 15.60
N LEU A 8 8.65 -15.59 14.27
CA LEU A 8 9.43 -16.65 13.63
C LEU A 8 10.91 -16.25 13.43
N PRO A 9 11.84 -17.22 13.45
CA PRO A 9 13.22 -17.00 13.02
C PRO A 9 13.30 -16.40 11.61
N GLY A 10 14.12 -15.36 11.44
CA GLY A 10 14.26 -14.60 10.19
C GLY A 10 13.36 -13.36 10.07
N ALA A 11 12.30 -13.25 10.89
CA ALA A 11 11.28 -12.21 10.75
C ALA A 11 11.82 -10.76 10.79
N LYS A 12 12.84 -10.51 11.62
CA LYS A 12 13.48 -9.18 11.71
C LYS A 12 14.21 -8.78 10.43
N ALA A 13 14.61 -9.74 9.61
CA ALA A 13 15.22 -9.53 8.31
C ALA A 13 14.19 -9.49 7.17
N GLY A 14 12.89 -9.61 7.47
CA GLY A 14 11.83 -9.65 6.45
C GLY A 14 11.85 -10.91 5.58
N SER A 15 12.42 -11.99 6.11
CA SER A 15 12.53 -13.28 5.42
C SER A 15 12.19 -14.43 6.36
N TRP A 16 11.69 -15.54 5.81
CA TRP A 16 11.21 -16.67 6.58
C TRP A 16 11.67 -17.97 5.93
N PHE A 17 11.70 -19.05 6.70
CA PHE A 17 11.89 -20.38 6.11
C PHE A 17 10.56 -20.85 5.54
N GLU A 18 10.60 -21.52 4.39
CA GLU A 18 9.41 -22.21 3.87
C GLU A 18 8.99 -23.39 4.75
N PHE A 19 9.92 -23.94 5.55
CA PHE A 19 9.68 -25.07 6.42
C PHE A 19 10.50 -24.99 7.71
N TYR A 20 9.81 -25.09 8.85
CA TYR A 20 10.38 -25.02 10.20
C TYR A 20 10.44 -26.39 10.92
N GLY A 21 10.14 -27.51 10.26
CA GLY A 21 10.15 -28.84 10.86
C GLY A 21 11.55 -29.49 10.93
N PRO A 22 11.68 -30.59 11.71
CA PRO A 22 12.92 -31.36 11.80
C PRO A 22 13.31 -31.96 10.45
N ARG A 23 14.61 -32.03 10.17
CA ARG A 23 15.16 -32.59 8.92
C ARG A 23 16.24 -33.62 9.20
N LEU A 24 16.27 -34.66 8.38
CA LEU A 24 17.17 -35.80 8.49
C LEU A 24 18.62 -35.48 8.04
N ALA A 25 18.83 -34.48 7.17
CA ALA A 25 20.17 -34.10 6.69
C ALA A 25 20.23 -32.64 6.17
N PRO A 26 21.40 -31.96 6.26
CA PRO A 26 21.66 -30.66 5.64
C PRO A 26 21.58 -30.72 4.10
N PRO A 27 21.37 -29.58 3.39
CA PRO A 27 21.52 -28.19 3.86
C PRO A 27 20.29 -27.60 4.57
N PHE A 28 20.53 -26.55 5.38
CA PHE A 28 19.45 -25.75 5.96
C PHE A 28 18.53 -25.19 4.86
N PRO A 29 17.21 -25.08 5.09
CA PRO A 29 16.30 -24.45 4.13
C PRO A 29 16.81 -23.06 3.78
N GLN A 30 16.72 -22.69 2.50
CA GLN A 30 17.05 -21.34 2.09
C GLN A 30 16.12 -20.37 2.81
N VAL A 31 16.71 -19.36 3.46
CA VAL A 31 15.97 -18.22 3.98
C VAL A 31 15.46 -17.45 2.76
N GLY A 32 14.14 -17.35 2.61
CA GLY A 32 13.52 -16.76 1.43
C GLY A 32 12.29 -15.95 1.80
N ILE A 33 11.74 -15.23 0.81
CA ILE A 33 10.40 -14.69 0.97
C ILE A 33 9.46 -15.83 0.59
N THR A 34 8.72 -16.35 1.57
CA THR A 34 7.67 -17.34 1.33
C THR A 34 6.67 -16.77 0.31
N PRO A 35 6.40 -17.45 -0.83
CA PRO A 35 5.62 -16.88 -1.92
C PRO A 35 4.25 -16.33 -1.51
N TRP A 36 3.58 -16.99 -0.57
CA TRP A 36 2.28 -16.54 -0.04
C TRP A 36 2.39 -15.24 0.76
N THR A 37 3.41 -15.10 1.59
CA THR A 37 3.67 -13.90 2.37
C THR A 37 3.99 -12.71 1.48
N TRP A 38 4.72 -12.93 0.38
CA TRP A 38 4.99 -11.89 -0.60
C TRP A 38 3.69 -11.29 -1.16
N ALA A 39 2.74 -12.15 -1.56
CA ALA A 39 1.44 -11.69 -2.05
C ALA A 39 0.68 -10.89 -0.99
N GLU A 40 0.66 -11.37 0.26
CA GLU A 40 0.03 -10.67 1.38
C GLU A 40 0.67 -9.31 1.67
N MET A 41 2.00 -9.21 1.59
CA MET A 41 2.74 -7.96 1.74
C MET A 41 2.40 -6.97 0.63
N LEU A 42 2.31 -7.42 -0.62
CA LEU A 42 1.91 -6.57 -1.74
C LEU A 42 0.46 -6.09 -1.59
N ILE A 43 -0.46 -6.96 -1.17
CA ILE A 43 -1.85 -6.58 -0.88
C ILE A 43 -1.89 -5.55 0.25
N LEU A 44 -1.15 -5.78 1.35
CA LEU A 44 -1.04 -4.81 2.44
C LEU A 44 -0.54 -3.45 1.92
N LEU A 45 0.56 -3.44 1.16
CA LEU A 45 1.17 -2.22 0.67
C LEU A 45 0.24 -1.47 -0.30
N CYS A 46 -0.28 -2.14 -1.33
CA CYS A 46 -1.06 -1.50 -2.39
C CYS A 46 -2.48 -1.18 -1.93
N HIS A 47 -3.18 -2.14 -1.33
CA HIS A 47 -4.61 -2.03 -1.02
C HIS A 47 -4.87 -1.33 0.33
N HIS A 48 -3.99 -1.50 1.32
CA HIS A 48 -4.24 -1.01 2.68
C HIS A 48 -3.36 0.17 3.12
N VAL A 49 -2.13 0.27 2.64
CA VAL A 49 -1.23 1.40 2.96
C VAL A 49 -1.38 2.52 1.94
N ILE A 50 -1.16 2.19 0.66
CA ILE A 50 -1.34 3.14 -0.45
C ILE A 50 -2.82 3.35 -0.71
N GLY A 51 -3.64 2.32 -0.55
CA GLY A 51 -5.10 2.45 -0.61
C GLY A 51 -5.64 2.54 -2.03
N ILE A 52 -4.90 2.11 -3.05
CA ILE A 52 -5.35 2.17 -4.45
C ILE A 52 -6.33 1.02 -4.72
N GLN A 53 -7.58 1.34 -5.02
CA GLN A 53 -8.67 0.37 -5.21
C GLN A 53 -9.38 0.68 -6.53
N PRO A 54 -8.88 0.17 -7.67
CA PRO A 54 -9.50 0.38 -8.96
C PRO A 54 -10.86 -0.30 -9.04
N GLU A 55 -11.91 0.49 -9.30
CA GLU A 55 -13.26 0.00 -9.56
C GLU A 55 -13.57 0.11 -11.06
N ILE A 56 -14.73 -0.43 -11.49
CA ILE A 56 -15.13 -0.48 -12.90
C ILE A 56 -15.26 0.92 -13.52
N ARG A 57 -15.75 1.91 -12.79
CA ARG A 57 -16.02 3.26 -13.32
C ARG A 57 -15.20 4.38 -12.69
N HIS A 58 -14.60 4.12 -11.54
CA HIS A 58 -13.84 5.08 -10.78
C HIS A 58 -12.65 4.40 -10.10
N LEU A 59 -11.74 5.20 -9.60
CA LEU A 59 -10.73 4.79 -8.64
C LEU A 59 -11.22 5.18 -7.25
N ARG A 60 -11.29 4.22 -6.33
CA ARG A 60 -11.41 4.52 -4.90
C ARG A 60 -10.00 4.59 -4.32
N LEU A 61 -9.72 5.66 -3.59
CA LEU A 61 -8.47 5.88 -2.90
C LEU A 61 -8.73 5.97 -1.40
N ARG A 62 -8.16 5.06 -0.62
CA ARG A 62 -8.28 5.04 0.85
C ARG A 62 -6.92 4.80 1.50
N PRO A 63 -6.02 5.81 1.47
CA PRO A 63 -4.66 5.64 1.94
C PRO A 63 -4.62 5.59 3.47
N ARG A 64 -3.64 4.88 4.03
CA ARG A 64 -3.36 4.87 5.47
C ARG A 64 -1.88 5.11 5.72
N LEU A 65 -1.59 6.17 6.46
CA LEU A 65 -0.24 6.48 6.88
C LEU A 65 0.07 5.70 8.16
N LEU A 66 0.96 4.72 8.09
CA LEU A 66 1.41 4.01 9.28
C LEU A 66 2.16 4.95 10.24
N PRO A 67 2.10 4.72 11.57
CA PRO A 67 2.88 5.50 12.53
C PRO A 67 4.36 5.56 12.17
N GLY A 68 4.97 6.75 12.28
CA GLY A 68 6.37 7.00 11.92
C GLY A 68 6.62 7.33 10.45
N ILE A 69 5.68 7.04 9.55
CA ILE A 69 5.76 7.47 8.14
C ILE A 69 5.26 8.91 8.03
N LYS A 70 6.06 9.79 7.41
CA LYS A 70 5.70 11.21 7.19
C LYS A 70 5.06 11.46 5.82
N ARG A 71 5.51 10.73 4.80
CA ARG A 71 5.11 10.92 3.40
C ARG A 71 5.29 9.62 2.64
N ILE A 72 4.38 9.35 1.72
CA ILE A 72 4.51 8.29 0.71
C ILE A 72 4.41 8.95 -0.66
N LYS A 73 5.33 8.60 -1.55
CA LYS A 73 5.21 8.88 -2.98
C LYS A 73 5.10 7.58 -3.72
N ALA A 74 4.18 7.49 -4.66
CA ALA A 74 4.04 6.32 -5.50
C ALA A 74 3.59 6.69 -6.90
N LEU A 75 4.00 5.88 -7.87
CA LEU A 75 3.58 5.97 -9.26
C LEU A 75 3.04 4.61 -9.65
N PHE A 76 1.78 4.55 -10.09
CA PHE A 76 1.16 3.31 -10.54
C PHE A 76 0.68 3.42 -11.98
N PRO A 77 0.87 2.36 -12.79
CA PRO A 77 0.08 2.21 -14.00
C PRO A 77 -1.38 1.96 -13.61
N LEU A 78 -2.31 2.65 -14.29
CA LEU A 78 -3.73 2.52 -14.07
C LEU A 78 -4.44 2.65 -15.42
N ARG A 79 -5.01 1.54 -15.90
CA ARG A 79 -5.59 1.43 -17.25
C ARG A 79 -4.55 1.78 -18.32
N ASP A 80 -4.84 2.77 -19.17
CA ASP A 80 -4.01 3.23 -20.28
C ASP A 80 -3.14 4.45 -19.93
N GLY A 81 -2.98 4.76 -18.64
CA GLY A 81 -2.08 5.81 -18.17
C GLY A 81 -1.53 5.55 -16.77
N ARG A 82 -1.21 6.62 -16.04
CA ARG A 82 -0.50 6.58 -14.77
C ARG A 82 -1.09 7.52 -13.73
N ILE A 83 -1.03 7.07 -12.48
CA ILE A 83 -1.40 7.89 -11.33
C ILE A 83 -0.16 8.21 -10.49
N ASN A 84 0.08 9.51 -10.28
CA ASN A 84 1.08 10.03 -9.35
C ASN A 84 0.42 10.30 -7.99
N LEU A 85 0.77 9.51 -6.98
CA LEU A 85 0.21 9.60 -5.64
C LEU A 85 1.21 10.22 -4.67
N GLU A 86 0.75 11.19 -3.90
CA GLU A 86 1.49 11.75 -2.80
C GLU A 86 0.63 11.83 -1.54
N ILE A 87 0.97 11.03 -0.54
CA ILE A 87 0.23 10.93 0.72
C ILE A 87 1.07 11.59 1.81
N LYS A 88 0.46 12.49 2.58
CA LYS A 88 1.09 13.27 3.65
C LYS A 88 0.20 13.27 4.88
N ARG A 89 0.80 13.51 6.05
CA ARG A 89 0.03 13.88 7.24
C ARG A 89 -0.46 15.33 7.11
N ALA A 90 -1.69 15.57 7.53
CA ALA A 90 -2.30 16.88 7.66
C ALA A 90 -1.51 17.71 8.68
N SER A 91 -1.50 19.02 8.48
CA SER A 91 -0.80 19.96 9.35
C SER A 91 -1.67 21.18 9.61
N LYS A 92 -1.32 22.01 10.59
CA LYS A 92 -2.12 23.19 10.99
C LYS A 92 -2.52 24.11 9.83
N GLY A 93 -1.81 24.09 8.69
CA GLY A 93 -2.13 24.88 7.49
C GLY A 93 -2.75 24.11 6.32
N ARG A 94 -2.93 22.79 6.42
CA ARG A 94 -3.60 21.95 5.41
C ARG A 94 -4.53 20.95 6.10
N PRO A 95 -5.85 21.19 6.09
CA PRO A 95 -6.79 20.24 6.67
C PRO A 95 -6.76 18.90 5.92
N PRO A 96 -7.24 17.82 6.55
CA PRO A 96 -7.40 16.53 5.88
C PRO A 96 -8.22 16.64 4.59
N GLY A 97 -7.95 15.73 3.64
CA GLY A 97 -8.70 15.63 2.40
C GLY A 97 -7.81 15.36 1.18
N PHE A 98 -8.43 15.46 0.01
CA PHE A 98 -7.83 15.02 -1.25
C PHE A 98 -7.81 16.15 -2.28
N ARG A 99 -6.73 16.20 -3.06
CA ARG A 99 -6.59 17.08 -4.23
C ARG A 99 -6.17 16.26 -5.41
N SER A 100 -6.71 16.55 -6.58
CA SER A 100 -6.40 15.80 -7.80
C SER A 100 -6.46 16.71 -9.02
N SER A 101 -5.68 16.39 -10.05
CA SER A 101 -5.88 16.94 -11.40
C SER A 101 -6.97 16.22 -12.20
N GLY A 102 -7.41 15.06 -11.72
CA GLY A 102 -8.60 14.34 -12.19
C GLY A 102 -9.87 14.80 -11.48
N THR A 103 -11.01 14.25 -11.90
CA THR A 103 -12.32 14.65 -11.37
C THR A 103 -12.64 13.84 -10.11
N ILE A 104 -12.68 14.49 -8.95
CA ILE A 104 -13.14 13.89 -7.70
C ILE A 104 -14.67 13.99 -7.65
N ILE A 105 -15.36 12.85 -7.55
CA ILE A 105 -16.83 12.80 -7.45
C ILE A 105 -17.26 12.97 -6.00
N GLN A 106 -16.52 12.35 -5.09
CA GLN A 106 -16.82 12.32 -3.67
C GLN A 106 -15.51 12.24 -2.90
N SER A 107 -15.40 12.98 -1.81
CA SER A 107 -14.27 12.92 -0.90
C SER A 107 -14.71 13.08 0.54
N SER A 108 -14.06 12.35 1.43
CA SER A 108 -14.06 12.55 2.87
C SER A 108 -12.62 12.75 3.36
N ASP A 109 -12.42 12.78 4.67
CA ASP A 109 -11.08 12.88 5.27
C ASP A 109 -10.25 11.60 5.10
N GLU A 110 -10.88 10.45 4.86
CA GLU A 110 -10.22 9.14 4.74
C GLU A 110 -10.21 8.56 3.34
N GLU A 111 -11.18 8.95 2.49
CA GLU A 111 -11.34 8.37 1.16
C GLU A 111 -11.71 9.39 0.09
N ALA A 112 -11.32 9.09 -1.16
CA ALA A 112 -11.74 9.81 -2.33
C ALA A 112 -12.13 8.87 -3.46
N ILE A 113 -13.17 9.27 -4.20
CA ILE A 113 -13.65 8.62 -5.41
C ILE A 113 -13.28 9.51 -6.60
N ILE A 114 -12.47 8.99 -7.49
CA ILE A 114 -11.88 9.73 -8.62
C ILE A 114 -12.33 9.07 -9.92
N LEU A 115 -12.93 9.83 -10.84
CA LEU A 115 -13.25 9.33 -12.18
C LEU A 115 -11.98 9.10 -12.99
N TYR A 116 -12.02 8.12 -13.88
CA TYR A 116 -11.02 7.95 -14.94
C TYR A 116 -11.21 9.00 -16.04
N SER A 117 -11.16 10.29 -15.68
CA SER A 117 -11.38 11.41 -16.60
C SER A 117 -10.14 11.77 -17.42
N LYS A 118 -8.96 11.27 -17.03
CA LYS A 118 -7.68 11.50 -17.70
C LYS A 118 -6.85 10.22 -17.68
N LYS A 119 -6.01 10.04 -18.70
CA LYS A 119 -5.03 8.94 -18.75
C LYS A 119 -4.00 9.08 -17.63
N ASP A 120 -3.37 10.25 -17.57
CA ASP A 120 -2.40 10.58 -16.52
C ASP A 120 -2.97 11.64 -15.59
N PHE A 121 -2.88 11.39 -14.28
CA PHE A 121 -3.28 12.36 -13.27
C PHE A 121 -2.46 12.21 -11.98
N TRP A 122 -2.44 13.27 -11.19
CA TRP A 122 -1.85 13.28 -9.87
C TRP A 122 -2.93 13.41 -8.80
N VAL A 123 -2.66 12.84 -7.63
CA VAL A 123 -3.50 12.91 -6.44
C VAL A 123 -2.62 13.17 -5.22
N GLU A 124 -2.94 14.22 -4.48
CA GLU A 124 -2.42 14.47 -3.14
C GLU A 124 -3.46 14.10 -2.10
N ALA A 125 -3.06 13.33 -1.09
CA ALA A 125 -3.89 12.99 0.07
C ALA A 125 -3.26 13.57 1.35
N PHE A 126 -4.05 14.29 2.15
CA PHE A 126 -3.69 14.80 3.46
C PHE A 126 -4.50 14.02 4.50
N LEU A 127 -3.83 13.17 5.25
CA LEU A 127 -4.46 12.28 6.24
C LEU A 127 -4.29 12.83 7.66
N PRO A 128 -5.24 12.65 8.57
CA PRO A 128 -5.12 13.07 9.98
C PRO A 128 -3.88 12.47 10.69
#